data_AF-A0A401QFF2-F1
#
_entry.id   AF-A0A401QFF2-F1
#
_cell.length_a   1.000
_cell.length_b   1.000
_cell.length_c   1.000
_cell.angle_alpha   90.00
_cell.angle_beta   90.00
_cell.angle_gamma   90.00
#
_symmetry.space_group_name_H-M   'P 1'
#
loop_
_entity.id
_entity.type
_entity.pdbx_description
1 polymer ?
#
loop_
_entity_poly.entity_id
_entity_poly.type
_entity_poly.pdbx_seq_one_letter_code
_entity_poly.pdbx_strand_id
1 'polypeptide(L)'
;GGSWNTASFVHGNYLTFPSFTPGPSADISLYFKTTSSSGVFLENSGHWRFLEDSRYRNFIRLELKSEMMVAFSFNVGDGPEELQVESVTPLNDDAWHFLEAEINVKFARLRVDELPWRVREAPPQSYVSLKLEKPLFVGAAEYRLDAFFGCLRGLKMNGEILNLEREANMTEGVNAGCVGQCSSSEVLCQNGGRCVERYSTYTCDCNSSAFDGTFC
;
A
#
# COMPACT_ATOMS: atom_id res chain seq x y z
N GLY A 1 -17.17 -17.59 8.27
CA GLY A 1 -17.55 -16.24 7.82
C GLY A 1 -16.47 -15.79 6.86
N GLY A 2 -16.84 -15.38 5.64
CA GLY A 2 -15.90 -15.17 4.55
C GLY A 2 -14.83 -14.15 4.91
N SER A 3 -13.57 -14.59 4.91
CA SER A 3 -12.44 -13.68 4.96
C SER A 3 -12.39 -12.93 3.62
N TRP A 4 -12.43 -11.62 3.68
CA TRP A 4 -12.61 -10.76 2.52
C TRP A 4 -11.28 -10.50 1.80
N ASN A 5 -10.50 -11.53 1.48
CA ASN A 5 -9.21 -11.42 0.78
C ASN A 5 -8.35 -10.24 1.32
N THR A 6 -8.00 -10.33 2.60
CA THR A 6 -7.38 -9.26 3.38
C THR A 6 -6.09 -9.76 4.02
N ALA A 7 -5.09 -8.89 4.12
CA ALA A 7 -3.86 -9.14 4.84
C ALA A 7 -3.47 -7.92 5.69
N SER A 8 -2.85 -8.16 6.85
CA SER A 8 -2.32 -7.12 7.72
C SER A 8 -0.80 -7.22 7.88
N PHE A 9 -0.16 -6.07 7.78
CA PHE A 9 1.28 -5.87 7.81
C PHE A 9 1.63 -5.19 9.14
N VAL A 10 2.22 -5.95 10.06
CA VAL A 10 2.51 -5.48 11.43
C VAL A 10 3.99 -5.56 11.81
N HIS A 11 4.81 -6.23 10.99
CA HIS A 11 6.26 -6.39 11.21
C HIS A 11 7.12 -5.77 10.10
N GLY A 12 6.55 -4.86 9.30
CA GLY A 12 7.28 -4.21 8.19
C GLY A 12 7.77 -5.20 7.12
N ASN A 13 6.96 -6.22 6.83
CA ASN A 13 7.25 -7.22 5.80
C ASN A 13 6.33 -7.03 4.58
N TYR A 14 6.49 -7.84 3.54
CA TYR A 14 5.73 -7.74 2.30
C TYR A 14 5.27 -9.13 1.80
N LEU A 15 4.25 -9.14 0.96
CA LEU A 15 3.86 -10.28 0.14
C LEU A 15 4.53 -10.19 -1.23
N THR A 16 4.78 -11.34 -1.85
CA THR A 16 5.36 -11.42 -3.20
C THR A 16 4.39 -12.12 -4.14
N PHE A 17 4.17 -11.54 -5.30
CA PHE A 17 3.38 -12.12 -6.38
C PHE A 17 4.21 -12.24 -7.66
N PRO A 18 3.78 -13.07 -8.63
CA PRO A 18 4.36 -13.06 -9.98
C PRO A 18 4.37 -11.64 -10.57
N SER A 19 5.32 -11.38 -11.47
CA SER A 19 5.42 -10.08 -12.10
C SER A 19 4.14 -9.72 -12.87
N PHE A 20 3.74 -8.47 -12.79
CA PHE A 20 2.55 -7.97 -13.46
C PHE A 20 2.86 -7.63 -14.93
N THR A 21 2.05 -8.14 -15.87
CA THR A 21 2.26 -7.99 -17.31
C THR A 21 1.10 -7.25 -18.00
N PRO A 22 0.95 -5.93 -17.77
CA PRO A 22 -0.23 -5.16 -18.20
C PRO A 22 -0.31 -4.84 -19.70
N GLY A 23 0.77 -5.01 -20.47
CA GLY A 23 0.82 -4.53 -21.85
C GLY A 23 0.76 -2.99 -21.91
N PRO A 24 -0.19 -2.38 -22.65
CA PRO A 24 -0.26 -0.93 -22.84
C PRO A 24 -1.08 -0.20 -21.76
N SER A 25 -1.72 -0.91 -20.83
CA SER A 25 -2.58 -0.30 -19.81
C SER A 25 -2.62 -1.10 -18.52
N ALA A 26 -2.56 -0.41 -17.39
CA ALA A 26 -2.73 -0.97 -16.06
C ALA A 26 -3.88 -0.29 -15.32
N ASP A 27 -4.75 -1.09 -14.71
CA ASP A 27 -5.82 -0.72 -13.78
C ASP A 27 -5.53 -1.42 -12.45
N ILE A 28 -5.47 -0.66 -11.37
CA ILE A 28 -5.13 -1.16 -10.04
C ILE A 28 -6.13 -0.58 -9.05
N SER A 29 -6.75 -1.43 -8.24
CA SER A 29 -7.62 -1.00 -7.15
C SER A 29 -7.39 -1.80 -5.89
N LEU A 30 -7.43 -1.15 -4.73
CA LEU A 30 -7.32 -1.79 -3.42
C LEU A 30 -8.03 -0.98 -2.35
N TYR A 31 -8.33 -1.62 -1.23
CA TYR A 31 -8.68 -0.93 0.01
C TYR A 31 -7.49 -0.95 0.96
N PHE A 32 -7.26 0.15 1.67
CA PHE A 32 -6.25 0.24 2.72
C PHE A 32 -6.86 0.78 4.03
N LYS A 33 -6.25 0.40 5.15
CA LYS A 33 -6.58 0.88 6.50
C LYS A 33 -5.28 0.96 7.31
N THR A 34 -4.98 2.10 7.91
CA THR A 34 -3.69 2.32 8.60
C THR A 34 -3.80 3.41 9.65
N THR A 35 -2.81 3.45 10.55
CA THR A 35 -2.51 4.59 11.44
C THR A 35 -1.10 5.15 11.24
N SER A 36 -0.36 4.62 10.25
CA SER A 36 0.96 5.12 9.86
C SER A 36 0.84 6.32 8.94
N SER A 37 1.79 7.26 9.06
CA SER A 37 1.83 8.47 8.23
C SER A 37 2.33 8.22 6.82
N SER A 38 3.00 7.10 6.57
CA SER A 38 3.54 6.75 5.26
C SER A 38 3.72 5.24 5.10
N GLY A 39 3.88 4.80 3.85
CA GLY A 39 4.19 3.40 3.53
C GLY A 39 3.81 3.03 2.10
N VAL A 40 4.56 2.10 1.51
CA VAL A 40 4.34 1.60 0.15
C VAL A 40 3.31 0.49 0.16
N PHE A 41 2.20 0.70 -0.54
CA PHE A 41 1.15 -0.31 -0.70
C PHE A 41 1.59 -1.42 -1.64
N LEU A 42 2.19 -1.05 -2.77
CA LEU A 42 2.78 -2.00 -3.71
C LEU A 42 3.83 -1.34 -4.60
N GLU A 43 4.75 -2.17 -5.08
CA GLU A 43 5.72 -1.83 -6.09
C GLU A 43 5.94 -3.01 -7.04
N ASN A 44 5.97 -2.72 -8.33
CA ASN A 44 6.52 -3.65 -9.30
C ASN A 44 7.49 -2.92 -10.23
N SER A 45 8.69 -3.47 -10.36
CA SER A 45 9.81 -2.84 -11.05
C SER A 45 10.31 -3.71 -12.19
N GLY A 46 10.85 -3.06 -13.21
CA GLY A 46 11.60 -3.72 -14.27
C GLY A 46 13.00 -4.15 -13.83
N HIS A 47 13.74 -4.80 -14.71
CA HIS A 47 15.18 -4.99 -14.49
C HIS A 47 15.94 -3.68 -14.67
N TRP A 48 16.98 -3.49 -13.86
CA TRP A 48 18.02 -2.52 -14.16
C TRP A 48 18.77 -2.97 -15.42
N ARG A 49 18.85 -2.13 -16.44
CA ARG A 49 19.72 -2.38 -17.58
C ARG A 49 21.10 -1.81 -17.26
N PHE A 50 22.12 -2.67 -17.20
CA PHE A 50 23.49 -2.33 -16.76
C PHE A 50 24.15 -1.14 -17.50
N LEU A 51 23.61 -0.74 -18.65
CA LEU A 51 24.11 0.37 -19.48
C LEU A 51 23.21 1.62 -19.44
N GLU A 52 22.08 1.58 -18.74
CA GLU A 52 21.13 2.69 -18.62
C GLU A 52 21.14 3.24 -17.18
N ASP A 53 20.97 4.56 -17.05
CA ASP A 53 20.74 5.21 -15.77
C ASP A 53 19.52 4.60 -15.05
N SER A 54 19.61 4.51 -13.73
CA SER A 54 18.54 4.12 -12.79
C SER A 54 17.17 4.66 -13.11
N ARG A 55 17.15 5.88 -13.63
CA ARG A 55 15.94 6.64 -13.96
C ARG A 55 15.22 6.11 -15.19
N TYR A 56 15.77 5.16 -15.92
CA TYR A 56 15.14 4.53 -17.09
C TYR A 56 14.52 3.16 -16.79
N ARG A 57 14.64 2.65 -15.56
CA ARG A 57 13.93 1.43 -15.17
C ARG A 57 12.44 1.72 -15.12
N ASN A 58 11.65 0.91 -15.82
CA ASN A 58 10.20 0.95 -15.70
C ASN A 58 9.76 0.52 -14.31
N PHE A 59 8.76 1.18 -13.75
CA PHE A 59 8.16 0.76 -12.49
C PHE A 59 6.77 1.35 -12.35
N ILE A 60 6.00 0.76 -11.44
CA ILE A 60 4.79 1.33 -10.88
C ILE A 60 4.86 1.20 -9.35
N ARG A 61 4.43 2.24 -8.64
CA ARG A 61 4.40 2.27 -7.18
C ARG A 61 3.18 3.05 -6.70
N LEU A 62 2.44 2.46 -5.76
CA LEU A 62 1.39 3.14 -5.01
C LEU A 62 1.81 3.23 -3.54
N GLU A 63 1.71 4.42 -2.97
CA GLU A 63 2.16 4.68 -1.60
C GLU A 63 1.36 5.77 -0.90
N LEU A 64 1.29 5.69 0.42
CA LEU A 64 0.94 6.80 1.30
C LEU A 64 2.22 7.61 1.53
N LYS A 65 2.28 8.83 0.99
CA LYS A 65 3.42 9.75 1.17
C LYS A 65 3.37 10.50 2.49
N SER A 66 2.17 10.85 2.93
CA SER A 66 1.89 11.52 4.19
C SER A 66 0.51 11.11 4.70
N GLU A 67 0.17 11.53 5.91
CA GLU A 67 -1.13 11.29 6.54
C GLU A 67 -2.32 11.69 5.66
N MET A 68 -2.12 12.57 4.68
CA MET A 68 -3.18 13.12 3.82
C MET A 68 -2.90 12.93 2.34
N MET A 69 -1.79 12.31 1.94
CA MET A 69 -1.36 12.28 0.54
C MET A 69 -1.05 10.87 0.06
N VAL A 70 -1.76 10.44 -0.98
CA VAL A 70 -1.46 9.21 -1.73
C VAL A 70 -0.80 9.56 -3.04
N ALA A 71 0.24 8.81 -3.40
CA ALA A 71 0.96 8.97 -4.65
C ALA A 71 0.90 7.71 -5.52
N PHE A 72 0.86 7.95 -6.83
CA PHE A 72 1.09 6.97 -7.87
C PHE A 72 2.29 7.41 -8.69
N SER A 73 3.41 6.72 -8.48
CA SER A 73 4.70 7.01 -9.14
C SER A 73 4.98 5.92 -10.16
N PHE A 74 5.39 6.31 -11.36
CA PHE A 74 5.61 5.35 -12.44
C PHE A 74 6.68 5.83 -13.41
N ASN A 75 7.26 4.88 -14.14
CA ASN A 75 8.08 5.14 -15.31
C ASN A 75 7.71 4.13 -16.39
N VAL A 76 7.38 4.63 -17.57
CA VAL A 76 6.95 3.83 -18.73
C VAL A 76 7.93 3.91 -19.91
N GLY A 77 9.08 4.56 -19.70
CA GLY A 77 10.12 4.79 -20.71
C GLY A 77 10.40 6.26 -21.00
N ASP A 78 9.45 7.15 -20.67
CA ASP A 78 9.57 8.61 -20.88
C ASP A 78 10.19 9.34 -19.67
N GLY A 79 10.62 8.60 -18.65
CA GLY A 79 11.13 9.12 -17.38
C GLY A 79 10.14 8.94 -16.22
N PRO A 80 10.60 9.13 -14.97
CA PRO A 80 9.76 8.99 -13.80
C PRO A 80 8.77 10.17 -13.68
N GLU A 81 7.51 9.83 -13.45
CA GLU A 81 6.41 10.77 -13.21
C GLU A 81 5.70 10.38 -11.90
N GLU A 82 5.03 11.34 -11.28
CA GLU A 82 4.28 11.13 -10.03
C GLU A 82 2.96 11.91 -10.03
N LEU A 83 1.88 11.20 -9.74
CA LEU A 83 0.55 11.74 -9.48
C LEU A 83 0.29 11.73 -7.98
N GLN A 84 -0.21 12.84 -7.44
CA GLN A 84 -0.55 12.95 -6.02
C GLN A 84 -2.02 13.36 -5.86
N VAL A 85 -2.71 12.71 -4.94
CA VAL A 85 -4.04 13.10 -4.45
C VAL A 85 -3.89 13.48 -2.98
N GLU A 86 -4.28 14.71 -2.65
CA GLU A 86 -4.32 15.21 -1.28
C GLU A 86 -5.77 15.18 -0.77
N SER A 87 -5.97 14.51 0.36
CA SER A 87 -7.23 14.43 1.08
C SER A 87 -7.39 15.62 2.01
N VAL A 88 -8.64 16.05 2.25
CA VAL A 88 -8.97 17.11 3.20
C VAL A 88 -8.87 16.61 4.65
N THR A 89 -9.03 15.31 4.86
CA THR A 89 -8.91 14.64 6.16
C THR A 89 -7.78 13.63 6.14
N PRO A 90 -7.15 13.34 7.30
CA PRO A 90 -6.15 12.28 7.39
C PRO A 90 -6.72 10.93 6.94
N LEU A 91 -5.92 10.18 6.20
CA LEU A 91 -6.17 8.83 5.66
C LEU A 91 -5.56 7.72 6.55
N ASN A 92 -4.91 8.12 7.64
CA ASN A 92 -4.35 7.25 8.68
C ASN A 92 -5.24 7.22 9.93
N ASP A 93 -6.55 7.26 9.73
CA ASP A 93 -7.59 7.36 10.76
C ASP A 93 -8.13 6.00 11.25
N ASP A 94 -7.46 4.90 10.89
CA ASP A 94 -7.88 3.51 11.10
C ASP A 94 -9.23 3.11 10.45
N ALA A 95 -9.69 3.87 9.45
CA ALA A 95 -10.81 3.51 8.59
C ALA A 95 -10.37 2.90 7.25
N TRP A 96 -11.31 2.24 6.57
CA TRP A 96 -11.06 1.72 5.23
C TRP A 96 -11.22 2.83 4.20
N HIS A 97 -10.17 3.04 3.40
CA HIS A 97 -10.16 3.91 2.23
C HIS A 97 -10.00 3.09 0.96
N PHE A 98 -10.61 3.55 -0.13
CA PHE A 98 -10.52 2.92 -1.45
C PHE A 98 -9.55 3.70 -2.35
N LEU A 99 -8.64 2.99 -3.00
CA LEU A 99 -7.62 3.55 -3.88
C LEU A 99 -7.77 2.96 -5.27
N GLU A 100 -7.78 3.83 -6.28
CA GLU A 100 -7.77 3.45 -7.69
C GLU A 100 -6.70 4.20 -8.46
N ALA A 101 -5.94 3.47 -9.27
CA ALA A 101 -4.94 4.02 -10.16
C ALA A 101 -5.04 3.37 -11.55
N GLU A 102 -4.98 4.19 -12.59
CA GLU A 102 -4.96 3.73 -13.97
C GLU A 102 -3.84 4.43 -14.74
N ILE A 103 -3.19 3.69 -15.63
CA ILE A 103 -2.30 4.23 -16.64
C ILE A 103 -2.54 3.56 -17.98
N ASN A 104 -2.61 4.34 -19.04
CA ASN A 104 -2.75 3.87 -20.41
C ASN A 104 -2.02 4.83 -21.37
N VAL A 105 -2.08 4.57 -22.68
CA VAL A 105 -1.40 5.37 -23.71
C VAL A 105 -1.87 6.84 -23.81
N LYS A 106 -2.99 7.19 -23.18
CA LYS A 106 -3.54 8.56 -23.20
C LYS A 106 -3.29 9.31 -21.91
N PHE A 107 -3.39 8.64 -20.77
CA PHE A 107 -3.28 9.29 -19.46
C PHE A 107 -2.84 8.34 -18.35
N ALA A 108 -2.40 8.91 -17.24
CA ALA A 108 -2.42 8.30 -15.93
C ALA A 108 -3.42 9.02 -15.02
N ARG A 109 -4.10 8.31 -14.13
CA ARG A 109 -5.03 8.90 -13.16
C ARG A 109 -5.02 8.17 -11.82
N LEU A 110 -5.34 8.92 -10.77
CA LEU A 110 -5.35 8.47 -9.38
C LEU A 110 -6.60 9.00 -8.67
N ARG A 111 -7.22 8.19 -7.84
CA ARG A 111 -8.35 8.56 -6.98
C ARG A 111 -8.26 7.85 -5.63
N VAL A 112 -8.62 8.58 -4.58
CA VAL A 112 -8.83 8.05 -3.22
C VAL A 112 -10.27 8.35 -2.84
N ASP A 113 -11.00 7.33 -2.39
CA ASP A 113 -12.42 7.40 -2.03
C ASP A 113 -13.26 8.08 -3.13
N GLU A 114 -14.11 9.02 -2.72
CA GLU A 114 -14.98 9.81 -3.61
C GLU A 114 -14.33 11.14 -4.04
N LEU A 115 -13.02 11.31 -3.82
CA LEU A 115 -12.31 12.50 -4.29
C LEU A 115 -12.28 12.54 -5.83
N PRO A 116 -12.21 13.74 -6.44
CA PRO A 116 -12.09 13.85 -7.88
C PRO A 116 -10.83 13.15 -8.41
N TRP A 117 -10.94 12.57 -9.60
CA TRP A 117 -9.77 12.00 -10.29
C TRP A 117 -8.69 13.05 -10.51
N ARG A 118 -7.47 12.76 -10.04
CA ARG A 118 -6.27 13.46 -10.50
C ARG A 118 -5.81 12.82 -11.79
N VAL A 119 -5.67 13.61 -12.86
CA VAL A 119 -5.33 13.10 -14.19
C VAL A 119 -4.06 13.78 -14.71
N ARG A 120 -3.20 13.00 -15.35
CA ARG A 120 -2.01 13.42 -16.09
C ARG A 120 -2.12 12.89 -17.51
N GLU A 121 -2.27 13.79 -18.48
CA GLU A 121 -2.24 13.43 -19.90
C GLU A 121 -0.82 12.97 -20.29
N ALA A 122 -0.75 11.94 -21.13
CA ALA A 122 0.49 11.43 -21.69
C ALA A 122 1.07 12.40 -22.73
N PRO A 123 2.41 12.52 -22.87
CA PRO A 123 3.02 13.29 -23.94
C PRO A 123 2.59 12.82 -25.34
N PRO A 124 2.56 13.71 -26.35
CA PRO A 124 2.37 13.29 -27.74
C PRO A 124 3.45 12.28 -28.14
N GLN A 125 3.05 11.15 -28.72
CA GLN A 125 3.93 10.01 -29.08
C GLN A 125 4.44 9.14 -27.92
N SER A 126 3.89 9.26 -26.72
CA SER A 126 4.22 8.35 -25.63
C SER A 126 3.94 6.90 -26.01
N TYR A 127 4.94 6.04 -25.82
CA TYR A 127 4.80 4.60 -25.96
C TYR A 127 4.80 3.97 -24.57
N VAL A 128 3.61 3.69 -24.04
CA VAL A 128 3.49 3.03 -22.74
C VAL A 128 3.96 1.59 -22.86
N SER A 129 5.13 1.31 -22.30
CA SER A 129 5.73 -0.01 -22.24
C SER A 129 6.04 -0.40 -20.81
N LEU A 130 5.04 -0.86 -20.07
CA LEU A 130 5.19 -1.36 -18.70
C LEU A 130 5.84 -2.76 -18.70
N LYS A 131 7.14 -2.81 -19.01
CA LYS A 131 7.96 -4.02 -18.83
C LYS A 131 8.38 -4.08 -17.37
N LEU A 132 7.59 -4.79 -16.58
CA LEU A 132 7.84 -5.07 -15.18
C LEU A 132 8.29 -6.52 -15.11
N GLU A 133 9.55 -6.77 -14.79
CA GLU A 133 10.15 -8.10 -14.85
C GLU A 133 10.46 -8.68 -13.46
N LYS A 134 10.60 -7.83 -12.44
CA LYS A 134 10.78 -8.28 -11.06
C LYS A 134 9.44 -8.76 -10.47
N PRO A 135 9.43 -9.51 -9.35
CA PRO A 135 8.20 -9.80 -8.64
C PRO A 135 7.43 -8.52 -8.25
N LEU A 136 6.11 -8.65 -8.10
CA LEU A 136 5.27 -7.61 -7.50
C LEU A 136 5.39 -7.75 -5.97
N PHE A 137 5.81 -6.68 -5.31
CA PHE A 137 5.86 -6.57 -3.86
C PHE A 137 4.62 -5.82 -3.37
N VAL A 138 3.96 -6.35 -2.34
CA VAL A 138 2.77 -5.74 -1.72
C VAL A 138 3.03 -5.56 -0.23
N GLY A 139 2.89 -4.34 0.28
CA GLY A 139 3.18 -3.97 1.67
C GLY A 139 4.58 -3.39 1.92
N ALA A 140 5.45 -3.33 0.90
CA ALA A 140 6.69 -2.56 0.92
C ALA A 140 7.22 -2.37 -0.52
N ALA A 141 8.20 -1.48 -0.69
CA ALA A 141 9.04 -1.48 -1.88
C ALA A 141 10.08 -2.61 -1.82
N GLU A 142 10.81 -2.81 -2.94
CA GLU A 142 11.90 -3.77 -3.00
C GLU A 142 12.87 -3.58 -1.80
N TYR A 143 13.36 -4.70 -1.23
CA TYR A 143 14.22 -4.72 -0.05
C TYR A 143 13.60 -4.21 1.26
N ARG A 144 12.27 -4.25 1.41
CA ARG A 144 11.53 -3.76 2.59
C ARG A 144 11.66 -2.25 2.82
N LEU A 145 12.02 -1.49 1.79
CA LEU A 145 12.06 -0.05 1.88
C LEU A 145 10.63 0.50 2.04
N ASP A 146 10.50 1.50 2.91
CA ASP A 146 9.24 2.20 3.17
C ASP A 146 8.05 1.26 3.42
N ALA A 147 8.26 0.26 4.28
CA ALA A 147 7.26 -0.76 4.57
C ALA A 147 5.95 -0.15 5.10
N PHE A 148 4.84 -0.66 4.58
CA PHE A 148 3.50 -0.31 5.02
C PHE A 148 3.13 -1.08 6.29
N PHE A 149 2.49 -0.37 7.22
CA PHE A 149 1.87 -0.96 8.40
C PHE A 149 0.38 -0.68 8.37
N GLY A 150 -0.45 -1.70 8.48
CA GLY A 150 -1.89 -1.57 8.28
C GLY A 150 -2.49 -2.81 7.63
N CYS A 151 -3.66 -2.66 7.02
CA CYS A 151 -4.35 -3.71 6.30
C CYS A 151 -4.54 -3.32 4.83
N LEU A 152 -4.36 -4.31 3.94
CA LEU A 152 -4.74 -4.22 2.53
C LEU A 152 -5.82 -5.25 2.23
N ARG A 153 -6.77 -4.88 1.39
CA ARG A 153 -7.91 -5.73 1.04
C ARG A 153 -8.29 -5.58 -0.42
N GLY A 154 -8.68 -6.70 -1.02
CA GLY A 154 -9.31 -6.71 -2.34
C GLY A 154 -8.43 -6.14 -3.45
N LEU A 155 -7.09 -6.34 -3.35
CA LEU A 155 -6.16 -5.92 -4.38
C LEU A 155 -6.54 -6.58 -5.71
N LYS A 156 -6.78 -5.74 -6.70
CA LYS A 156 -7.16 -6.12 -8.05
C LYS A 156 -6.24 -5.42 -9.04
N MET A 157 -5.77 -6.17 -10.03
CA MET A 157 -4.92 -5.66 -11.10
C MET A 157 -5.46 -6.17 -12.45
N ASN A 158 -5.81 -5.26 -13.36
CA ASN A 158 -6.38 -5.56 -14.68
C ASN A 158 -7.54 -6.56 -14.67
N GLY A 159 -8.47 -6.42 -13.72
CA GLY A 159 -9.60 -7.35 -13.62
C GLY A 159 -9.38 -8.52 -12.65
N GLU A 160 -8.13 -8.92 -12.43
CA GLU A 160 -7.78 -10.10 -11.63
C GLU A 160 -7.59 -9.76 -10.16
N ILE A 161 -8.19 -10.55 -9.27
CA ILE A 161 -8.10 -10.37 -7.82
C ILE A 161 -6.92 -11.19 -7.29
N LEU A 162 -5.94 -10.53 -6.68
CA LEU A 162 -4.78 -11.19 -6.08
C LEU A 162 -5.15 -11.70 -4.69
N ASN A 163 -4.88 -12.97 -4.40
CA ASN A 163 -5.27 -13.61 -3.15
C ASN A 163 -4.28 -13.27 -2.00
N LEU A 164 -4.45 -12.09 -1.41
CA LEU A 164 -3.66 -11.57 -0.29
C LEU A 164 -3.68 -12.52 0.91
N GLU A 165 -4.83 -13.11 1.22
CA GLU A 165 -4.99 -13.97 2.38
C GLU A 165 -4.19 -15.27 2.24
N ARG A 166 -4.22 -15.89 1.06
CA ARG A 166 -3.45 -17.10 0.77
C ARG A 166 -1.95 -16.83 0.93
N GLU A 167 -1.45 -15.75 0.35
CA GLU A 167 -0.04 -15.39 0.43
C GLU A 167 0.37 -15.01 1.86
N ALA A 168 -0.49 -14.30 2.61
CA ALA A 168 -0.24 -13.97 4.00
C ALA A 168 -0.10 -15.20 4.89
N ASN A 169 -0.94 -16.23 4.69
CA ASN A 169 -0.83 -17.49 5.44
C ASN A 169 0.50 -18.24 5.20
N MET A 170 1.23 -17.91 4.13
CA MET A 170 2.51 -18.52 3.78
C MET A 170 3.71 -17.62 4.09
N THR A 171 3.47 -16.38 4.53
CA THR A 171 4.52 -15.36 4.70
C THR A 171 4.65 -14.96 6.16
N GLU A 172 5.78 -15.30 6.77
CA GLU A 172 6.07 -14.89 8.16
C GLU A 172 6.08 -13.36 8.30
N GLY A 173 5.45 -12.84 9.34
CA GLY A 173 5.39 -11.39 9.60
C GLY A 173 4.28 -10.64 8.87
N VAL A 174 3.48 -11.33 8.05
CA VAL A 174 2.21 -10.84 7.49
C VAL A 174 1.09 -11.76 7.97
N ASN A 175 -0.02 -11.19 8.43
CA ASN A 175 -1.14 -11.99 8.96
C ASN A 175 -2.31 -11.99 7.97
N ALA A 176 -3.00 -13.12 7.88
CA ALA A 176 -4.28 -13.21 7.19
C ALA A 176 -5.38 -12.42 7.94
N GLY A 177 -6.26 -11.76 7.19
CA GLY A 177 -7.28 -10.87 7.74
C GLY A 177 -6.72 -9.48 8.06
N CYS A 178 -7.48 -8.70 8.83
CA CYS A 178 -7.06 -7.39 9.30
C CYS A 178 -6.96 -7.41 10.82
N VAL A 179 -5.80 -7.84 11.32
CA VAL A 179 -5.53 -8.02 12.76
C VAL A 179 -4.36 -7.12 13.12
N GLY A 180 -4.65 -6.05 13.86
CA GLY A 180 -3.64 -5.14 14.40
C GLY A 180 -3.05 -5.64 15.72
N GLN A 181 -2.14 -4.87 16.30
CA GLN A 181 -1.48 -5.22 17.55
C GLN A 181 -2.46 -5.34 18.71
N CYS A 182 -3.47 -4.47 18.81
CA CYS A 182 -4.46 -4.49 19.89
C CYS A 182 -5.35 -5.75 19.90
N SER A 183 -5.36 -6.53 18.83
CA SER A 183 -6.08 -7.81 18.73
C SER A 183 -5.20 -9.01 19.06
N SER A 184 -3.90 -8.82 19.28
CA SER A 184 -2.98 -9.86 19.73
C SER A 184 -3.24 -10.23 21.19
N SER A 185 -3.09 -11.51 21.53
CA SER A 185 -3.14 -11.99 22.92
C SER A 185 -1.98 -11.47 23.78
N GLU A 186 -0.95 -10.86 23.16
CA GLU A 186 0.23 -10.32 23.83
C GLU A 186 0.09 -8.84 24.22
N VAL A 187 -1.09 -8.24 24.07
CA VAL A 187 -1.34 -6.82 24.41
C VAL A 187 -1.40 -6.64 25.92
N LEU A 188 -0.59 -5.72 26.44
CA LEU A 188 -0.29 -5.60 27.87
C LEU A 188 -0.95 -4.42 28.58
N CYS A 189 -1.95 -3.74 28.00
CA CYS A 189 -2.63 -2.66 28.74
C CYS A 189 -3.28 -3.23 30.01
N GLN A 190 -2.84 -2.74 31.17
CA GLN A 190 -3.25 -3.18 32.50
C GLN A 190 -4.37 -2.28 33.06
N ASN A 191 -4.89 -2.68 34.22
CA ASN A 191 -5.88 -1.95 35.04
C ASN A 191 -7.04 -1.29 34.29
N GLY A 192 -7.50 -1.91 33.19
CA GLY A 192 -8.62 -1.41 32.39
C GLY A 192 -8.26 -0.30 31.40
N GLY A 193 -6.98 0.00 31.17
CA GLY A 193 -6.53 0.90 30.12
C GLY A 193 -6.94 0.44 28.72
N ARG A 194 -7.27 1.38 27.84
CA ARG A 194 -7.72 1.09 26.48
C ARG A 194 -6.53 0.97 25.52
N CYS A 195 -6.43 -0.15 24.80
CA CYS A 195 -5.44 -0.27 23.73
C CYS A 195 -5.78 0.64 22.54
N VAL A 196 -4.77 1.34 22.03
CA VAL A 196 -4.81 2.21 20.86
C VAL A 196 -3.87 1.64 19.80
N GLU A 197 -4.44 1.34 18.64
CA GLU A 197 -3.78 0.61 17.56
C GLU A 197 -2.74 1.48 16.81
N ARG A 198 -1.56 0.92 16.55
CA ARG A 198 -0.51 1.55 15.74
C ARG A 198 0.05 0.65 14.63
N TYR A 199 -0.44 -0.59 14.48
CA TYR A 199 -0.01 -1.66 13.57
C TYR A 199 1.46 -2.07 13.67
N SER A 200 2.39 -1.12 13.60
CA SER A 200 3.81 -1.32 13.95
C SER A 200 4.00 -1.52 15.45
N THR A 201 3.15 -0.90 16.27
CA THR A 201 3.15 -0.98 17.74
C THR A 201 1.73 -0.88 18.29
N TYR A 202 1.58 -0.70 19.60
CA TYR A 202 0.36 -0.21 20.24
C TYR A 202 0.73 0.76 21.36
N THR A 203 -0.25 1.57 21.78
CA THR A 203 -0.14 2.42 22.98
C THR A 203 -1.35 2.19 23.88
N CYS A 204 -1.23 2.45 25.18
CA CYS A 204 -2.35 2.35 26.12
C CYS A 204 -2.86 3.74 26.51
N ASP A 205 -4.17 3.97 26.38
CA ASP A 205 -4.86 5.15 26.89
C ASP A 205 -5.34 4.88 28.31
N CYS A 206 -4.67 5.53 29.27
CA CYS A 206 -4.93 5.39 30.70
C CYS A 206 -5.95 6.39 31.24
N ASN A 207 -6.54 7.26 30.42
CA ASN A 207 -7.48 8.29 30.90
C ASN A 207 -8.71 7.72 31.62
N SER A 208 -9.04 6.46 31.34
CA SER A 208 -10.13 5.72 31.99
C SER A 208 -9.68 4.87 33.18
N SER A 209 -8.37 4.79 33.45
CA SER A 209 -7.79 4.12 34.61
C SER A 209 -7.30 5.13 35.66
N ALA A 210 -7.00 4.65 36.86
CA ALA A 210 -6.40 5.46 37.92
C ALA A 210 -4.85 5.46 37.86
N PHE A 211 -4.27 4.91 36.79
CA PHE A 211 -2.86 4.64 36.62
C PHE A 211 -2.28 5.43 35.47
N ASP A 212 -0.96 5.57 35.44
CA ASP A 212 -0.23 6.28 34.39
C ASP A 212 0.98 5.42 33.96
N GLY A 213 1.62 5.80 32.86
CA GLY A 213 2.74 5.08 32.25
C GLY A 213 2.32 4.22 31.06
N THR A 214 3.29 3.58 30.43
CA THR A 214 3.14 2.92 29.11
C THR A 214 2.06 1.83 29.07
N PHE A 215 1.72 1.24 30.23
CA PHE A 215 0.81 0.10 30.33
C PHE A 215 -0.38 0.31 31.29
N CYS A 216 -0.60 1.50 31.86
CA CYS A 216 -1.74 1.83 32.73
C CYS A 216 -2.00 0.91 33.94
#